data_AF-A0A952WK99-F1
#
_entry.id   AF-A0A952WK99-F1
#
_cell.length_a   1.000
_cell.length_b   1.000
_cell.length_c   1.000
_cell.angle_alpha   90.00
_cell.angle_beta   90.00
_cell.angle_gamma   90.00
#
_symmetry.space_group_name_H-M   'P 1'
#
loop_
_entity.id
_entity.type
_entity.pdbx_description
1 polymer ?
#
loop_
_entity_poly.entity_id
_entity_poly.type
_entity_poly.pdbx_seq_one_letter_code
_entity_poly.pdbx_strand_id
1 'polypeptide(L)'
;MTVDNDMEKRKQALIAEVYAAFEGVTREGGISWSQAMLHDHGVRPYTPREYREAGERDREKKWEELVDSEKWKPRPSWGGFSFLDAIGFRYYVAPAMIRMMTDADAEMLSPLDFEHEILGRFAMLNGRQSRCIATYLEWMLDRELESGSGLEAALYEWAMLYWRLRLMLGGGEKS
;
A
#
# COMPACT_ATOMS: atom_id res chain seq x y z
N MET A 1 12.33 14.99 -25.57
CA MET A 1 13.28 14.73 -24.46
C MET A 1 12.76 15.32 -23.13
N THR A 2 11.44 15.36 -22.91
CA THR A 2 10.82 16.28 -21.92
C THR A 2 9.72 15.69 -21.04
N VAL A 3 9.10 14.55 -21.39
CA VAL A 3 8.01 13.94 -20.59
C VAL A 3 8.54 12.86 -19.65
N ASP A 4 9.35 11.91 -20.16
CA ASP A 4 9.96 10.84 -19.35
C ASP A 4 10.79 11.39 -18.17
N ASN A 5 11.43 12.54 -18.35
CA ASN A 5 12.25 13.19 -17.32
C ASN A 5 11.38 13.85 -16.23
N ASP A 6 10.14 14.24 -16.53
CA ASP A 6 9.22 14.81 -15.54
C ASP A 6 8.57 13.71 -14.69
N MET A 7 8.12 12.63 -15.34
CA MET A 7 7.53 11.47 -14.64
C MET A 7 8.53 10.84 -13.67
N GLU A 8 9.79 10.68 -14.09
CA GLU A 8 10.85 10.15 -13.22
C GLU A 8 11.13 11.09 -12.04
N LYS A 9 11.18 12.40 -12.24
CA LYS A 9 11.36 13.37 -11.14
C LYS A 9 10.20 13.32 -10.15
N ARG A 10 8.95 13.25 -10.63
CA ARG A 10 7.75 13.11 -9.80
C ARG A 10 7.82 11.83 -8.97
N LYS A 11 8.21 10.72 -9.60
CA LYS A 11 8.42 9.42 -8.95
C LYS A 11 9.45 9.51 -7.82
N GLN A 12 10.63 10.08 -8.09
CA GLN A 12 11.69 10.23 -7.08
C GLN A 12 11.26 11.15 -5.92
N ALA A 13 10.59 12.26 -6.21
CA ALA A 13 10.06 13.16 -5.19
C ALA A 13 9.00 12.46 -4.31
N LEU A 14 8.12 11.67 -4.93
CA LEU A 14 7.11 10.90 -4.21
C LEU A 14 7.74 9.82 -3.34
N ILE A 15 8.74 9.07 -3.82
CA ILE A 15 9.47 8.08 -3.02
C ILE A 15 10.08 8.74 -1.78
N ALA A 16 10.74 9.89 -1.94
CA ALA A 16 11.31 10.63 -0.81
C ALA A 16 10.24 11.07 0.20
N GLU A 17 9.09 11.53 -0.27
CA GLU A 17 7.97 11.91 0.59
C GLU A 17 7.33 10.71 1.29
N VAL A 18 7.25 9.53 0.65
CA VAL A 18 6.80 8.28 1.29
C VAL A 18 7.72 7.92 2.46
N TYR A 19 9.05 7.94 2.27
CA TYR A 19 9.99 7.71 3.37
C TYR A 19 9.76 8.68 4.53
N ALA A 20 9.61 9.97 4.25
CA ALA A 20 9.43 10.99 5.27
C ALA A 20 8.06 10.95 5.96
N ALA A 21 6.99 10.56 5.26
CA ALA A 21 5.63 10.49 5.82
C ALA A 21 5.38 9.22 6.65
N PHE A 22 6.13 8.15 6.38
CA PHE A 22 6.04 6.88 7.08
C PHE A 22 7.23 6.61 8.03
N GLU A 23 8.07 7.62 8.27
CA GLU A 23 9.15 7.54 9.25
C GLU A 23 8.61 7.12 10.62
N GLY A 24 9.26 6.12 11.23
CA GLY A 24 8.90 5.61 12.56
C GLY A 24 7.60 4.80 12.63
N VAL A 25 6.94 4.52 11.50
CA VAL A 25 5.78 3.60 11.49
C VAL A 25 6.23 2.19 11.87
N THR A 26 5.56 1.61 12.87
CA THR A 26 5.82 0.25 13.36
C THR A 26 4.64 -0.69 13.10
N ARG A 27 4.93 -1.98 13.01
CA ARG A 27 3.92 -3.06 12.95
C ARG A 27 3.45 -3.53 14.33
N GLU A 28 3.99 -2.99 15.41
CA GLU A 28 3.69 -3.47 16.77
C GLU A 28 2.18 -3.46 17.04
N GLY A 29 1.65 -4.62 17.43
CA GLY A 29 0.21 -4.82 17.66
C GLY A 29 -0.65 -5.01 16.40
N GLY A 30 -0.06 -4.92 15.21
CA GLY A 30 -0.75 -5.10 13.93
C GLY A 30 -0.56 -6.49 13.31
N ILE A 31 -1.47 -6.85 12.41
CA ILE A 31 -1.40 -8.08 11.62
C ILE A 31 -0.14 -8.09 10.74
N SER A 32 0.58 -9.21 10.77
CA SER A 32 1.77 -9.46 9.95
C SER A 32 1.40 -9.87 8.52
N TRP A 33 2.33 -9.71 7.57
CA TRP A 33 2.11 -10.16 6.20
C TRP A 33 1.87 -11.67 6.14
N SER A 34 2.71 -12.47 6.79
CA SER A 34 2.55 -13.92 6.90
C SER A 34 1.22 -14.32 7.55
N GLN A 35 0.70 -13.55 8.52
CA GLN A 35 -0.63 -13.76 9.10
C GLN A 35 -1.73 -13.46 8.08
N ALA A 36 -1.64 -12.36 7.35
CA ALA A 36 -2.57 -12.02 6.29
C ALA A 36 -2.59 -13.10 5.18
N MET A 37 -1.42 -13.62 4.80
CA MET A 37 -1.32 -14.72 3.83
C MET A 37 -1.94 -16.02 4.33
N LEU A 38 -1.98 -16.26 5.65
CA LEU A 38 -2.69 -17.40 6.22
C LEU A 38 -4.20 -17.32 5.99
N HIS A 39 -4.77 -16.11 6.06
CA HIS A 39 -6.18 -15.88 5.77
C HIS A 39 -6.47 -16.11 4.28
N ASP A 40 -5.60 -15.57 3.43
CA ASP A 40 -5.79 -15.61 1.98
C ASP A 40 -5.69 -17.02 1.38
N HIS A 41 -4.68 -17.79 1.79
CA HIS A 41 -4.47 -19.15 1.29
C HIS A 41 -5.24 -20.24 2.08
N GLY A 42 -6.02 -19.84 3.07
CA GLY A 42 -6.67 -20.76 4.01
C GLY A 42 -7.84 -21.53 3.40
N VAL A 43 -7.60 -22.71 2.84
CA VAL A 43 -8.69 -23.66 2.48
C VAL A 43 -9.31 -24.30 3.74
N ARG A 44 -8.66 -24.14 4.89
CA ARG A 44 -9.14 -24.61 6.21
C ARG A 44 -8.92 -23.55 7.29
N PRO A 45 -9.69 -23.61 8.39
CA PRO A 45 -9.38 -22.85 9.59
C PRO A 45 -7.97 -23.17 10.09
N TYR A 46 -7.20 -22.14 10.44
CA TYR A 46 -5.93 -22.26 11.11
C TYR A 46 -6.12 -22.21 12.64
N THR A 47 -5.18 -22.80 13.37
CA THR A 47 -5.17 -22.78 14.85
C THR A 47 -4.54 -21.48 15.38
N PRO A 48 -4.82 -21.10 16.64
CA PRO A 48 -4.16 -19.95 17.27
C PRO A 48 -2.63 -20.07 17.31
N ARG A 49 -2.10 -21.29 17.35
CA ARG A 49 -0.66 -21.56 17.29
C ARG A 49 -0.10 -21.24 15.91
N GLU A 50 -0.73 -21.73 14.85
CA GLU A 50 -0.31 -21.46 13.46
C GLU A 50 -0.34 -19.95 13.16
N TYR A 51 -1.35 -19.24 13.65
CA TYR A 51 -1.44 -17.78 13.49
C TYR A 51 -0.30 -17.03 14.20
N ARG A 52 0.10 -17.49 15.38
CA ARG A 52 1.24 -16.91 16.11
C ARG A 52 2.57 -17.20 15.40
N GLU A 53 2.78 -18.46 15.02
CA GLU A 53 3.99 -18.89 14.30
C GLU A 53 4.13 -18.18 12.95
N ALA A 54 3.02 -17.87 12.28
CA ALA A 54 3.03 -17.03 11.08
C ALA A 54 3.57 -15.63 11.38
N GLY A 55 3.09 -14.99 12.46
CA GLY A 55 3.56 -13.66 12.88
C GLY A 55 5.06 -13.61 13.20
N GLU A 56 5.64 -14.71 13.66
CA GLU A 56 7.07 -14.84 14.00
C GLU A 56 7.99 -14.99 12.77
N ARG A 57 7.42 -15.22 11.57
CA ARG A 57 8.18 -15.31 10.31
C ARG A 57 8.58 -13.94 9.76
N ASP A 58 7.77 -12.92 10.03
CA ASP A 58 8.00 -11.55 9.58
C ASP A 58 8.92 -10.84 10.58
N ARG A 59 10.22 -10.94 10.33
CA ARG A 59 11.30 -10.51 11.25
C ARG A 59 11.87 -9.14 10.92
N GLU A 60 11.29 -8.46 9.95
CA GLU A 60 11.71 -7.13 9.55
C GLU A 60 11.56 -6.17 10.72
N LYS A 61 12.61 -5.40 11.01
CA LYS A 61 12.58 -4.46 12.15
C LYS A 61 11.94 -3.13 11.77
N LYS A 62 12.01 -2.80 10.48
CA LYS A 62 11.41 -1.60 9.91
C LYS A 62 10.84 -1.92 8.54
N TRP A 63 9.87 -1.12 8.11
CA TRP A 63 9.17 -1.38 6.85
C TRP A 63 10.09 -1.18 5.65
N GLU A 64 11.12 -0.34 5.76
CA GLU A 64 12.09 -0.04 4.71
C GLU A 64 12.84 -1.30 4.25
N GLU A 65 13.05 -2.27 5.16
CA GLU A 65 13.69 -3.56 4.84
C GLU A 65 12.89 -4.37 3.82
N LEU A 66 11.60 -4.08 3.65
CA LEU A 66 10.71 -4.76 2.71
C LEU A 66 10.83 -4.23 1.28
N VAL A 67 11.32 -3.00 1.09
CA VAL A 67 11.45 -2.36 -0.23
C VAL A 67 12.28 -3.23 -1.16
N ASP A 68 13.44 -3.68 -0.68
CA ASP A 68 14.39 -4.49 -1.45
C ASP A 68 14.31 -5.99 -1.13
N SER A 69 13.31 -6.41 -0.33
CA SER A 69 13.20 -7.80 0.10
C SER A 69 12.69 -8.71 -1.01
N GLU A 70 13.56 -9.60 -1.50
CA GLU A 70 13.17 -10.67 -2.46
C GLU A 70 12.14 -11.65 -1.89
N LYS A 71 12.10 -11.78 -0.54
CA LYS A 71 11.21 -12.70 0.17
C LYS A 71 9.80 -12.15 0.31
N TRP A 72 9.66 -10.84 0.41
CA TRP A 72 8.37 -10.20 0.46
C TRP A 72 7.85 -10.00 -0.97
N LYS A 73 6.66 -10.52 -1.24
CA LYS A 73 6.03 -10.44 -2.56
C LYS A 73 4.58 -9.97 -2.37
N PRO A 74 4.35 -8.65 -2.35
CA PRO A 74 3.00 -8.10 -2.27
C PRO A 74 2.32 -8.28 -3.63
N ARG A 75 1.90 -9.51 -3.96
CA ARG A 75 1.18 -9.76 -5.21
C ARG A 75 -0.27 -9.32 -5.05
N PRO A 76 -0.84 -8.56 -6.00
CA PRO A 76 -2.19 -8.02 -5.90
C PRO A 76 -3.32 -9.03 -6.15
N SER A 77 -3.00 -10.19 -6.72
CA SER A 77 -3.98 -11.24 -7.05
C SER A 77 -4.34 -12.14 -5.86
N TRP A 78 -3.74 -11.90 -4.70
CA TRP A 78 -3.82 -12.69 -3.48
C TRP A 78 -4.12 -11.69 -2.35
N GLY A 79 -5.29 -11.77 -1.73
CA GLY A 79 -5.92 -10.74 -0.88
C GLY A 79 -5.20 -10.41 0.42
N GLY A 80 -3.87 -10.48 0.48
CA GLY A 80 -3.05 -10.17 1.65
C GLY A 80 -3.34 -8.78 2.22
N PHE A 81 -3.45 -7.73 1.39
CA PHE A 81 -3.86 -6.40 1.88
C PHE A 81 -5.29 -6.39 2.43
N SER A 82 -6.16 -7.26 1.90
CA SER A 82 -7.53 -7.45 2.34
C SER A 82 -7.66 -8.12 3.70
N PHE A 83 -6.58 -8.66 4.28
CA PHE A 83 -6.59 -9.26 5.63
C PHE A 83 -5.75 -8.50 6.65
N LEU A 84 -5.15 -7.37 6.26
CA LEU A 84 -4.47 -6.50 7.21
C LEU A 84 -5.48 -5.73 8.06
N ASP A 85 -5.13 -5.49 9.32
CA ASP A 85 -5.79 -4.49 10.15
C ASP A 85 -5.23 -3.08 9.84
N ALA A 86 -5.72 -2.06 10.54
CA ALA A 86 -5.29 -0.68 10.30
C ALA A 86 -3.80 -0.44 10.58
N ILE A 87 -3.21 -1.16 11.54
CA ILE A 87 -1.79 -1.03 11.92
C ILE A 87 -0.93 -1.71 10.86
N GLY A 88 -1.23 -2.96 10.51
CA GLY A 88 -0.56 -3.72 9.46
C GLY A 88 -0.65 -3.01 8.12
N PHE A 89 -1.84 -2.51 7.75
CA PHE A 89 -2.02 -1.75 6.51
C PHE A 89 -1.11 -0.52 6.47
N ARG A 90 -1.11 0.29 7.53
CA ARG A 90 -0.24 1.48 7.63
C ARG A 90 1.25 1.13 7.51
N TYR A 91 1.67 -0.02 8.04
CA TYR A 91 3.05 -0.51 7.96
C TYR A 91 3.44 -1.00 6.56
N TYR A 92 2.59 -1.78 5.89
CA TYR A 92 2.93 -2.43 4.62
C TYR A 92 2.65 -1.59 3.37
N VAL A 93 1.80 -0.55 3.46
CA VAL A 93 1.45 0.27 2.28
C VAL A 93 2.64 1.06 1.73
N ALA A 94 3.51 1.60 2.59
CA ALA A 94 4.68 2.37 2.16
C ALA A 94 5.69 1.58 1.31
N PRO A 95 6.21 0.42 1.76
CA PRO A 95 7.13 -0.36 0.94
C PRO A 95 6.45 -0.92 -0.31
N ALA A 96 5.13 -1.17 -0.29
CA ALA A 96 4.40 -1.61 -1.47
C ALA A 96 4.33 -0.50 -2.54
N MET A 97 3.97 0.74 -2.15
CA MET A 97 3.97 1.89 -3.07
C MET A 97 5.33 2.10 -3.73
N ILE A 98 6.42 2.03 -2.94
CA ILE A 98 7.77 2.21 -3.47
C ILE A 98 8.11 1.11 -4.48
N ARG A 99 7.85 -0.16 -4.15
CA ARG A 99 8.12 -1.26 -5.06
C ARG A 99 7.35 -1.15 -6.37
N MET A 100 6.08 -0.76 -6.33
CA MET A 100 5.27 -0.56 -7.54
C MET A 100 5.82 0.58 -8.43
N MET A 101 6.48 1.57 -7.82
CA MET A 101 7.14 2.64 -8.56
C MET A 101 8.49 2.22 -9.14
N THR A 102 9.25 1.35 -8.47
CA THR A 102 10.64 1.03 -8.83
C THR A 102 10.81 -0.26 -9.63
N ASP A 103 9.91 -1.23 -9.46
CA ASP A 103 9.98 -2.54 -10.09
C ASP A 103 9.04 -2.60 -11.30
N ALA A 104 9.61 -2.80 -12.49
CA ALA A 104 8.84 -2.90 -13.73
C ALA A 104 8.03 -4.20 -13.82
N ASP A 105 8.44 -5.23 -13.09
CA ASP A 105 7.80 -6.56 -13.06
C ASP A 105 6.87 -6.73 -11.85
N ALA A 106 6.75 -5.71 -11.00
CA ALA A 106 5.75 -5.69 -9.95
C ALA A 106 4.36 -5.66 -10.61
N GLU A 107 3.64 -6.78 -10.51
CA GLU A 107 2.19 -6.82 -10.79
C GLU A 107 1.57 -5.64 -10.04
N MET A 108 0.96 -4.71 -10.78
CA MET A 108 0.41 -3.48 -10.22
C MET A 108 -0.51 -3.83 -9.07
N LEU A 109 -0.30 -3.21 -7.90
CA LEU A 109 -1.28 -3.22 -6.81
C LEU A 109 -2.65 -2.87 -7.43
N SER A 110 -3.46 -3.90 -7.74
CA SER A 110 -4.86 -3.75 -8.16
C SER A 110 -5.44 -2.80 -7.13
N PRO A 111 -5.75 -1.56 -7.54
CA PRO A 111 -5.65 -0.37 -6.69
C PRO A 111 -6.30 -0.71 -5.37
N LEU A 112 -5.43 -1.03 -4.41
CA LEU A 112 -5.67 -1.45 -3.04
C LEU A 112 -6.99 -2.18 -2.74
N ASP A 113 -7.38 -3.19 -3.54
CA ASP A 113 -8.37 -4.21 -3.17
C ASP A 113 -9.63 -3.62 -2.48
N PHE A 114 -10.10 -2.44 -2.95
CA PHE A 114 -10.99 -1.49 -2.24
C PHE A 114 -12.45 -1.98 -2.06
N GLU A 115 -12.68 -3.13 -1.45
CA GLU A 115 -14.01 -3.47 -0.95
C GLU A 115 -14.44 -2.56 0.23
N HIS A 116 -15.75 -2.37 0.39
CA HIS A 116 -16.37 -1.43 1.34
C HIS A 116 -15.94 -1.60 2.81
N GLU A 117 -15.33 -2.72 3.19
CA GLU A 117 -14.83 -2.98 4.55
C GLU A 117 -13.52 -2.25 4.91
N ILE A 118 -12.90 -1.55 3.97
CA ILE A 118 -11.55 -0.98 4.13
C ILE A 118 -11.50 0.34 4.89
N LEU A 119 -12.64 1.02 5.11
CA LEU A 119 -12.66 2.29 5.83
C LEU A 119 -11.97 2.22 7.21
N GLY A 120 -12.12 1.07 7.90
CA GLY A 120 -11.46 0.82 9.18
C GLY A 120 -9.93 0.75 9.08
N ARG A 121 -9.38 0.22 7.98
CA ARG A 121 -7.93 0.07 7.77
C ARG A 121 -7.22 1.39 7.58
N PHE A 122 -7.94 2.37 7.06
CA PHE A 122 -7.40 3.70 6.84
C PHE A 122 -7.39 4.58 8.09
N ALA A 123 -8.10 4.18 9.16
CA ALA A 123 -8.29 4.99 10.36
C ALA A 123 -6.98 5.46 11.01
N MET A 124 -5.89 4.70 10.85
CA MET A 124 -4.59 5.00 11.44
C MET A 124 -3.70 5.94 10.60
N LEU A 125 -4.09 6.24 9.36
CA LEU A 125 -3.32 7.13 8.49
C LEU A 125 -3.57 8.58 8.87
N ASN A 126 -2.48 9.33 9.10
CA ASN A 126 -2.57 10.77 9.26
C ASN A 126 -2.78 11.48 7.90
N GLY A 127 -2.97 12.81 7.92
CA GLY A 127 -3.18 13.60 6.71
C GLY A 127 -2.01 13.53 5.72
N ARG A 128 -0.77 13.51 6.20
CA ARG A 128 0.43 13.43 5.35
C ARG A 128 0.53 12.08 4.63
N GLN A 129 0.32 10.99 5.36
CA GLN A 129 0.30 9.63 4.82
C GLN A 129 -0.83 9.43 3.81
N SER A 130 -2.01 9.98 4.11
CA SER A 130 -3.16 9.95 3.21
C SER A 130 -2.89 10.72 1.90
N ARG A 131 -2.21 11.88 1.99
CA ARG A 131 -1.77 12.63 0.80
C ARG A 131 -0.76 11.85 -0.03
N CYS A 132 0.20 11.16 0.60
CA CYS A 132 1.17 10.32 -0.12
C CYS A 132 0.47 9.24 -0.94
N ILE A 133 -0.51 8.55 -0.34
CA ILE A 133 -1.29 7.51 -1.03
C ILE A 133 -2.09 8.12 -2.20
N ALA A 134 -2.71 9.28 -2.00
CA ALA A 134 -3.42 9.97 -3.07
C ALA A 134 -2.49 10.36 -4.24
N THR A 135 -1.33 10.95 -3.95
CA THR A 135 -0.33 11.32 -4.97
C THR A 135 0.25 10.08 -5.66
N TYR A 136 0.41 8.96 -4.95
CA TYR A 136 0.78 7.68 -5.55
C TYR A 136 -0.26 7.17 -6.54
N LEU A 137 -1.55 7.21 -6.18
CA LEU A 137 -2.62 6.79 -7.08
C LEU A 137 -2.72 7.69 -8.32
N GLU A 138 -2.50 9.00 -8.16
CA GLU A 138 -2.41 9.94 -9.28
C GLU A 138 -1.23 9.61 -10.20
N TRP A 139 -0.06 9.29 -9.64
CA TRP A 139 1.09 8.87 -10.43
C TRP A 139 0.85 7.55 -11.18
N MET A 140 0.20 6.58 -10.54
CA MET A 140 -0.19 5.31 -11.17
C MET A 140 -1.18 5.53 -12.31
N LEU A 141 -2.17 6.39 -12.12
CA LEU A 141 -3.14 6.75 -13.17
C LEU A 141 -2.44 7.38 -14.37
N ASP A 142 -1.57 8.37 -14.13
CA ASP A 142 -0.82 9.03 -15.21
C ASP A 142 0.03 8.02 -15.99
N ARG A 143 0.73 7.11 -15.29
CA ARG A 143 1.53 6.04 -15.90
C ARG A 143 0.68 5.08 -16.74
N GLU A 144 -0.51 4.68 -16.26
CA GLU A 144 -1.41 3.77 -16.97
C GLU A 144 -2.08 4.42 -18.19
N LEU A 145 -2.34 5.73 -18.13
CA LEU A 145 -2.80 6.49 -19.28
C LEU A 145 -1.70 6.61 -20.34
N GLU A 146 -0.43 6.77 -19.93
CA GLU A 146 0.73 6.80 -20.82
C GLU A 146 1.04 5.44 -21.47
N SER A 147 0.84 4.33 -20.75
CA SER A 147 1.07 2.97 -21.28
C SER A 147 0.07 2.57 -22.37
N GLY A 148 -1.11 3.21 -22.39
CA GLY A 148 -2.17 2.98 -23.36
C GLY A 148 -2.95 1.67 -23.17
N SER A 149 -2.70 0.90 -22.09
CA SER A 149 -3.51 -0.29 -21.80
C SER A 149 -4.91 0.08 -21.34
N GLY A 150 -5.05 1.13 -20.51
CA GLY A 150 -6.34 1.65 -20.03
C GLY A 150 -7.19 0.65 -19.25
N LEU A 151 -6.68 -0.56 -18.97
CA LEU A 151 -7.42 -1.66 -18.35
C LEU A 151 -7.69 -1.35 -16.87
N GLU A 152 -6.77 -0.63 -16.22
CA GLU A 152 -6.88 -0.31 -14.79
C GLU A 152 -7.19 1.17 -14.51
N ALA A 153 -7.20 2.04 -15.54
CA ALA A 153 -7.39 3.48 -15.37
C ALA A 153 -8.66 3.83 -14.59
N ALA A 154 -9.79 3.17 -14.91
CA ALA A 154 -11.04 3.37 -14.21
C ALA A 154 -10.95 3.03 -12.71
N LEU A 155 -10.19 2.00 -12.34
CA LEU A 155 -10.02 1.61 -10.94
C LEU A 155 -9.19 2.64 -10.17
N TYR A 156 -8.13 3.18 -10.78
CA TYR A 156 -7.34 4.27 -10.20
C TYR A 156 -8.16 5.56 -10.03
N GLU A 157 -9.00 5.91 -11.01
CA GLU A 157 -9.91 7.06 -10.90
C GLU A 157 -10.88 6.93 -9.71
N TRP A 158 -11.51 5.77 -9.55
CA TRP A 158 -12.39 5.48 -8.42
C TRP A 158 -11.64 5.57 -7.08
N ALA A 159 -10.46 4.97 -6.99
CA ALA A 159 -9.61 5.06 -5.82
C ALA A 159 -9.25 6.52 -5.48
N MET A 160 -8.85 7.30 -6.50
CA MET A 160 -8.52 8.72 -6.33
C MET A 160 -9.71 9.54 -5.82
N LEU A 161 -10.90 9.34 -6.38
CA LEU A 161 -12.12 10.03 -5.94
C LEU A 161 -12.39 9.78 -4.45
N TYR A 162 -12.26 8.52 -4.01
CA TYR A 162 -12.37 8.17 -2.60
C TYR A 162 -11.35 8.92 -1.73
N TRP A 163 -10.06 8.91 -2.10
CA TRP A 163 -9.01 9.57 -1.32
C TRP A 163 -9.18 11.09 -1.27
N ARG A 164 -9.61 11.70 -2.37
CA ARG A 164 -9.92 13.13 -2.42
C ARG A 164 -11.10 13.48 -1.51
N LEU A 165 -12.19 12.71 -1.56
CA LEU A 165 -13.33 12.88 -0.66
C LEU A 165 -12.93 12.72 0.81
N ARG A 166 -12.11 11.73 1.13
CA ARG A 166 -11.60 11.53 2.49
C ARG A 166 -10.76 12.70 2.97
N LEU A 167 -9.89 13.25 2.14
CA LEU A 167 -9.09 14.44 2.50
C LEU A 167 -9.98 15.67 2.72
N MET A 168 -11.03 15.85 1.91
CA MET A 168 -11.99 16.94 2.07
C MET A 168 -12.83 16.81 3.35
N LEU A 169 -13.25 15.59 3.70
CA LEU A 169 -14.11 15.33 4.87
C LEU A 169 -13.32 15.17 6.17
N GLY A 170 -12.06 14.74 6.10
CA GLY A 170 -11.16 14.50 7.24
C GLY A 170 -10.20 15.65 7.55
N GLY A 171 -10.21 16.74 6.78
CA GLY A 171 -9.31 17.89 6.90
C GLY A 171 -9.50 18.77 8.15
N GLY A 172 -10.28 18.33 9.14
CA GLY A 172 -10.24 18.90 10.48
C GLY A 172 -9.02 18.35 11.22
N GLU A 173 -7.85 18.97 11.01
CA GLU A 173 -6.68 18.74 11.85
C GLU A 173 -7.09 18.96 13.32
N LYS A 174 -7.15 17.88 14.11
CA LYS A 174 -6.99 18.01 15.57
C LYS A 174 -5.52 18.28 15.80
N SER A 175 -5.18 19.56 15.83
CA SER A 175 -3.99 20.14 16.47
C SER A 175 -3.84 19.65 17.90
#